data_AF-C7NE52-F1
#
_entry.id   AF-C7NE52-F1
#
_cell.length_a   1.000
_cell.length_b   1.000
_cell.length_c   1.000
_cell.angle_alpha   90.00
_cell.angle_beta   90.00
_cell.angle_gamma   90.00
#
_symmetry.space_group_name_H-M   'P 1'
#
loop_
_entity.id
_entity.type
_entity.pdbx_description
1 polymer ?
#
loop_
_entity_poly.entity_id
_entity_poly.type
_entity_poly.pdbx_seq_one_letter_code
_entity_poly.pdbx_strand_id
1 'polypeptide(L)'
;MATLNIIYYTGTGNTADMAKYIGEGAENAGAAVRLINVEEADESAVNADFVAFGSPAGGAEEVAPEMVEFIEGIKDKILGKTVGLFGSYDWGQGGWMETWREEMINEGFSIVNDGLIIHLAVDDDEKVEKCKEYGRVIVG
;
A
#
# COMPACT_ATOMS: atom_id res chain seq x y z
N MET A 1 7.66 7.44 -18.95
CA MET A 1 6.49 6.76 -18.36
C MET A 1 6.78 6.66 -16.89
N ALA A 2 5.90 7.16 -16.03
CA ALA A 2 6.11 7.05 -14.59
C ALA A 2 5.99 5.58 -14.16
N THR A 3 6.65 5.21 -13.08
CA THR A 3 6.68 3.86 -12.53
C THR A 3 6.08 3.84 -11.13
N LEU A 4 5.22 2.86 -10.85
CA LEU A 4 4.69 2.58 -9.52
C LEU A 4 5.04 1.16 -9.14
N ASN A 5 5.76 1.00 -8.02
CA ASN A 5 5.91 -0.31 -7.39
C ASN A 5 4.96 -0.40 -6.19
N ILE A 6 4.16 -1.46 -6.17
CA ILE A 6 3.22 -1.77 -5.09
C ILE A 6 3.76 -2.98 -4.35
N ILE A 7 4.27 -2.75 -3.15
CA ILE A 7 4.80 -3.79 -2.26
C ILE A 7 3.72 -4.14 -1.26
N TYR A 8 3.35 -5.41 -1.12
CA TYR A 8 2.26 -5.82 -0.24
C TYR A 8 2.55 -7.10 0.53
N TYR A 9 1.98 -7.18 1.73
CA TYR A 9 1.78 -8.44 2.44
C TYR A 9 0.33 -8.89 2.29
N THR A 10 0.10 -10.21 2.25
CA THR A 10 -1.25 -10.78 2.28
C THR A 10 -1.24 -12.13 2.97
N GLY A 11 -2.16 -12.35 3.91
CA GLY A 11 -2.36 -13.67 4.52
C GLY A 11 -3.37 -14.53 3.76
N THR A 12 -4.50 -13.93 3.36
CA THR A 12 -5.65 -14.65 2.76
C THR A 12 -5.99 -14.24 1.34
N GLY A 13 -5.29 -13.25 0.76
CA GLY A 13 -5.50 -12.79 -0.62
C GLY A 13 -6.14 -11.40 -0.72
N ASN A 14 -6.93 -10.95 0.25
CA ASN A 14 -7.69 -9.69 0.15
C ASN A 14 -6.82 -8.47 -0.17
N THR A 15 -5.70 -8.27 0.52
CA THR A 15 -4.78 -7.15 0.26
C THR A 15 -4.07 -7.28 -1.10
N ALA A 16 -3.87 -8.51 -1.60
CA ALA A 16 -3.31 -8.70 -2.94
C ALA A 16 -4.31 -8.33 -4.04
N ASP A 17 -5.60 -8.63 -3.84
CA ASP A 17 -6.65 -8.18 -4.76
C ASP A 17 -6.75 -6.65 -4.77
N MET A 18 -6.63 -5.99 -3.62
CA MET A 18 -6.51 -4.53 -3.56
C MET A 18 -5.30 -4.03 -4.36
N ALA A 19 -4.12 -4.63 -4.16
CA ALA A 19 -2.89 -4.25 -4.87
C ALA A 19 -3.07 -4.34 -6.39
N LYS A 20 -3.76 -5.38 -6.87
CA LYS A 20 -4.09 -5.55 -8.28
C LYS A 20 -4.96 -4.41 -8.81
N TYR A 21 -6.06 -4.08 -8.13
CA TYR A 21 -6.96 -3.02 -8.60
C TYR A 21 -6.37 -1.61 -8.48
N ILE A 22 -5.55 -1.36 -7.45
CA ILE A 22 -4.73 -0.14 -7.35
C ILE A 22 -3.78 -0.06 -8.55
N GLY A 23 -3.11 -1.17 -8.87
CA GLY A 23 -2.27 -1.26 -10.07
C GLY A 23 -3.02 -0.95 -11.35
N GLU A 24 -4.18 -1.58 -11.58
CA GLU A 24 -5.03 -1.28 -12.75
C GLU A 24 -5.40 0.21 -12.82
N GLY A 25 -5.70 0.84 -11.67
CA GLY A 25 -5.96 2.26 -11.57
C GLY A 25 -4.81 3.13 -12.08
N ALA A 26 -3.60 2.86 -11.58
CA ALA A 26 -2.38 3.56 -11.95
C ALA A 26 -1.99 3.31 -13.42
N GLU A 27 -2.17 2.09 -13.94
CA GLU A 27 -1.93 1.77 -15.35
C GLU A 27 -2.87 2.55 -16.28
N ASN A 28 -4.14 2.68 -15.89
CA ASN A 28 -5.11 3.50 -16.63
C ASN A 28 -4.74 5.00 -16.62
N ALA A 29 -4.01 5.47 -15.61
CA ALA A 29 -3.44 6.82 -15.56
C ALA A 29 -2.09 6.94 -16.32
N GLY A 30 -1.60 5.87 -16.93
CA GLY A 30 -0.39 5.86 -17.77
C GLY A 30 0.92 5.55 -17.04
N ALA A 31 0.86 5.05 -15.81
CA ALA A 31 2.03 4.54 -15.10
C ALA A 31 2.31 3.07 -15.48
N ALA A 32 3.58 2.64 -15.41
CA ALA A 32 3.95 1.24 -15.44
C ALA A 32 3.94 0.68 -14.02
N VAL A 33 3.25 -0.42 -13.78
CA VAL A 33 3.07 -0.98 -12.43
C VAL A 33 3.83 -2.29 -12.24
N ARG A 34 4.39 -2.48 -11.04
CA ARG A 34 4.86 -3.78 -10.56
C ARG A 34 4.20 -4.11 -9.22
N LEU A 35 3.65 -5.31 -9.10
CA LEU A 35 3.15 -5.86 -7.84
C LEU A 35 4.23 -6.78 -7.27
N ILE A 36 4.57 -6.60 -6.00
CA ILE A 36 5.67 -7.31 -5.35
C ILE A 36 5.17 -7.77 -3.98
N ASN A 37 5.14 -9.08 -3.73
CA ASN A 37 4.93 -9.55 -2.36
C ASN A 37 6.16 -9.14 -1.52
N VAL A 38 5.95 -8.56 -0.35
CA VAL A 38 7.02 -8.10 0.53
C VAL A 38 8.00 -9.21 0.91
N GLU A 39 7.53 -10.46 1.00
CA GLU A 39 8.38 -11.62 1.28
C GLU A 39 9.39 -11.91 0.16
N GLU A 40 9.13 -11.42 -1.05
CA GLU A 40 10.00 -11.53 -2.23
C GLU A 40 10.72 -10.21 -2.55
N ALA A 41 10.43 -9.15 -1.80
CA ALA A 41 10.96 -7.82 -2.06
C ALA A 41 12.39 -7.69 -1.52
N ASP A 42 13.24 -7.04 -2.31
CA ASP A 42 14.54 -6.55 -1.87
C ASP A 42 14.55 -5.01 -1.87
N GLU A 43 15.67 -4.43 -1.47
CA GLU A 43 15.85 -2.99 -1.43
C GLU A 43 15.68 -2.27 -2.79
N SER A 44 15.70 -3.00 -3.90
CA SER A 44 15.46 -2.44 -5.23
C SER A 44 13.97 -2.31 -5.55
N ALA A 45 13.09 -2.93 -4.77
CA ALA A 45 11.64 -2.84 -4.94
C ALA A 45 11.10 -1.41 -4.77
N VAL A 46 11.84 -0.52 -4.11
CA VAL A 46 11.48 0.91 -3.97
C VAL A 46 12.09 1.82 -5.04
N ASN A 47 12.81 1.26 -6.01
CA ASN A 47 13.36 1.97 -7.16
C ASN A 47 12.27 2.22 -8.22
N ALA A 48 11.34 3.11 -7.89
CA ALA A 48 10.29 3.62 -8.76
C ALA A 48 10.03 5.11 -8.47
N ASP A 49 9.32 5.77 -9.39
CA ASP A 49 8.87 7.16 -9.22
C ASP A 49 7.88 7.26 -8.05
N PHE A 50 6.98 6.28 -7.96
CA PHE A 50 5.97 6.15 -6.90
C PHE A 50 6.10 4.79 -6.21
N VAL A 51 5.78 4.76 -4.91
CA VAL A 51 5.81 3.54 -4.09
C VAL A 51 4.54 3.47 -3.26
N ALA A 52 3.94 2.28 -3.19
CA ALA A 52 2.83 2.00 -2.28
C ALA A 52 3.09 0.74 -1.45
N PHE A 53 2.66 0.77 -0.19
CA PHE A 53 2.80 -0.31 0.78
C PHE A 53 1.43 -0.83 1.21
N GLY A 54 1.25 -2.14 1.11
CA GLY A 54 0.00 -2.84 1.41
C GLY A 54 0.13 -3.79 2.58
N SER A 55 -0.70 -3.66 3.62
CA SER A 55 -0.71 -4.62 4.72
C SER A 55 -2.12 -4.77 5.32
N PRO A 56 -2.64 -6.00 5.48
CA PRO A 56 -3.89 -6.23 6.21
C PRO A 56 -3.74 -5.84 7.68
N ALA A 57 -4.86 -5.52 8.33
CA ALA A 57 -4.89 -5.42 9.78
C ALA A 57 -4.54 -6.77 10.41
N GLY A 58 -3.45 -6.83 11.17
CA GLY A 58 -3.13 -7.94 12.04
C GLY A 58 -4.12 -8.04 13.20
N GLY A 59 -4.11 -9.17 13.91
CA GLY A 59 -5.12 -9.46 14.93
C GLY A 59 -5.20 -8.47 16.10
N ALA A 60 -4.19 -7.61 16.27
CA ALA A 60 -4.14 -6.56 17.29
C ALA A 60 -4.24 -5.13 16.71
N GLU A 61 -4.78 -4.95 15.51
CA GLU A 61 -4.75 -3.66 14.76
C GLU A 61 -3.30 -3.20 14.49
N GLU A 62 -2.44 -4.13 14.09
CA GLU A 62 -1.03 -3.88 13.78
C GLU A 62 -0.75 -4.18 12.31
N VAL A 63 0.27 -3.53 11.75
CA VAL A 63 0.80 -3.84 10.42
C VAL A 63 1.52 -5.18 10.48
N ALA A 64 1.41 -5.99 9.43
CA ALA A 64 2.18 -7.24 9.32
C ALA A 64 3.69 -7.00 9.54
N PRO A 65 4.36 -7.81 10.37
CA PRO A 65 5.76 -7.58 10.75
C PRO A 65 6.70 -7.60 9.53
N GLU A 66 6.42 -8.41 8.52
CA GLU A 66 7.19 -8.48 7.28
C GLU A 66 7.23 -7.13 6.56
N MET A 67 6.12 -6.38 6.59
CA MET A 67 6.06 -5.02 6.03
C MET A 67 6.83 -4.02 6.88
N VAL A 68 6.72 -4.10 8.21
CA VAL A 68 7.45 -3.22 9.13
C VAL A 68 8.96 -3.40 8.98
N GLU A 69 9.43 -4.66 8.99
CA GLU A 69 10.84 -4.99 8.81
C GLU A 69 11.38 -4.53 7.45
N PHE A 70 10.57 -4.71 6.38
CA PHE A 70 10.95 -4.26 5.05
C PHE A 70 11.15 -2.74 5.01
N ILE A 71 10.16 -1.96 5.49
CA ILE A 71 10.20 -0.50 5.49
C ILE A 71 11.39 0.02 6.31
N GLU A 72 11.62 -0.53 7.50
CA GLU A 72 12.77 -0.17 8.33
C GLU A 72 14.11 -0.38 7.61
N GLY A 73 14.21 -1.43 6.80
CA GLY A 73 15.40 -1.73 6.00
C GLY A 73 15.64 -0.78 4.81
N ILE A 74 14.60 -0.08 4.33
CA ILE A 74 14.69 0.78 3.13
C ILE A 74 14.41 2.26 3.40
N LYS A 75 14.08 2.66 4.63
CA LYS A 75 13.63 4.02 4.97
C LYS A 75 14.53 5.13 4.46
N ASP A 76 15.85 4.96 4.56
CA ASP A 76 16.84 5.93 4.09
C ASP A 76 16.77 6.17 2.57
N LYS A 77 16.24 5.20 1.80
CA LYS A 77 16.11 5.27 0.34
C LYS A 77 14.82 5.94 -0.13
N ILE A 78 13.82 5.99 0.73
CA ILE A 78 12.49 6.55 0.42
C ILE A 78 12.19 7.82 1.20
N LEU A 79 13.11 8.30 2.05
CA LEU A 79 12.96 9.54 2.80
C LEU A 79 12.64 10.71 1.86
N GLY A 80 11.60 11.47 2.20
CA GLY A 80 11.14 12.60 1.38
C GLY A 80 10.30 12.20 0.14
N LYS A 81 10.06 10.91 -0.11
CA LYS A 81 9.05 10.47 -1.07
C LYS A 81 7.65 10.52 -0.44
N THR A 82 6.66 10.84 -1.27
CA THR A 82 5.26 10.57 -0.93
C THR A 82 4.96 9.10 -1.23
N VAL A 83 4.39 8.36 -0.27
CA VAL A 83 4.08 6.93 -0.39
C VAL A 83 2.59 6.66 -0.18
N GLY A 84 2.03 5.71 -0.92
CA GLY A 84 0.66 5.24 -0.70
C GLY A 84 0.62 4.13 0.35
N LEU A 85 -0.35 4.18 1.28
CA LEU A 85 -0.64 3.07 2.20
C LEU A 85 -1.99 2.43 1.87
N PHE A 86 -2.11 1.12 1.99
CA PHE A 86 -3.40 0.44 1.83
C PHE A 86 -3.48 -0.88 2.60
N GLY A 87 -4.70 -1.40 2.81
CA GLY A 87 -4.87 -2.67 3.52
C GLY A 87 -6.32 -3.13 3.65
N SER A 88 -6.49 -4.44 3.81
CA SER A 88 -7.79 -5.04 4.14
C SER A 88 -7.95 -5.28 5.65
N TYR A 89 -9.18 -5.31 6.15
CA TYR A 89 -9.48 -5.58 7.57
C TYR A 89 -10.79 -6.33 7.78
N ASP A 90 -10.98 -6.88 8.98
CA ASP A 90 -12.19 -7.60 9.38
C ASP A 90 -12.90 -6.90 10.55
N TRP A 91 -12.66 -7.32 11.79
CA TRP A 91 -13.43 -6.88 12.97
C TRP A 91 -13.14 -5.47 13.49
N GLY A 92 -12.08 -4.83 13.00
CA GLY A 92 -11.60 -3.51 13.42
C GLY A 92 -12.38 -2.35 12.84
N GLN A 93 -11.92 -1.13 13.16
CA GLN A 93 -12.46 0.12 12.62
C GLN A 93 -11.49 0.84 11.67
N GLY A 94 -10.29 0.31 11.42
CA GLY A 94 -9.27 1.04 10.66
C GLY A 94 -8.10 1.57 11.48
N GLY A 95 -8.05 1.31 12.79
CA GLY A 95 -7.09 1.94 13.70
C GLY A 95 -5.63 1.61 13.36
N TRP A 96 -5.37 0.43 12.78
CA TRP A 96 -4.03 0.07 12.31
C TRP A 96 -3.52 1.02 11.22
N MET A 97 -4.39 1.47 10.30
CA MET A 97 -4.00 2.36 9.21
C MET A 97 -3.73 3.77 9.73
N GLU A 98 -4.55 4.25 10.67
CA GLU A 98 -4.31 5.54 11.33
C GLU A 98 -2.96 5.54 12.06
N THR A 99 -2.69 4.51 12.86
CA THR A 99 -1.43 4.36 13.60
C THR A 99 -0.24 4.25 12.65
N TRP A 100 -0.33 3.40 11.62
CA TRP A 100 0.73 3.21 10.64
C TRP A 100 1.06 4.50 9.88
N ARG A 101 0.03 5.25 9.48
CA ARG A 101 0.19 6.56 8.83
C ARG A 101 0.88 7.56 9.75
N GLU A 102 0.49 7.63 11.03
CA GLU A 102 1.10 8.55 12.00
C GLU A 102 2.57 8.21 12.26
N GLU A 103 2.89 6.92 12.40
CA GLU A 103 4.28 6.45 12.53
C GLU A 103 5.13 6.85 11.33
N MET A 104 4.64 6.59 10.11
CA MET A 104 5.34 6.98 8.89
C MET A 104 5.53 8.51 8.79
N ILE A 105 4.52 9.31 9.15
CA ILE A 105 4.65 10.78 9.16
C ILE A 105 5.71 11.23 10.18
N ASN A 106 5.74 10.62 11.37
CA ASN A 106 6.72 10.93 12.41
C ASN A 106 8.15 10.59 11.98
N GLU A 107 8.32 9.62 11.08
CA GLU A 107 9.60 9.27 10.47
C GLU A 107 9.99 10.16 9.27
N GLY A 108 9.13 11.11 8.88
CA GLY A 108 9.41 12.09 7.82
C GLY A 108 8.86 11.70 6.45
N PHE A 109 7.97 10.71 6.37
CA PHE A 109 7.27 10.36 5.14
C PHE A 109 6.07 11.26 4.89
N SER A 110 5.74 11.47 3.62
CA SER A 110 4.46 12.04 3.21
C SER A 110 3.56 10.91 2.75
N ILE A 111 2.32 10.87 3.20
CA ILE A 111 1.37 9.80 2.86
C ILE A 111 0.32 10.32 1.89
N VAL A 112 -0.01 9.52 0.88
CA VAL A 112 -1.12 9.82 -0.04
C VAL A 112 -2.43 9.73 0.73
N ASN A 113 -3.10 10.88 0.88
CA ASN A 113 -4.33 11.02 1.66
C ASN A 113 -4.19 10.39 3.07
N ASP A 114 -5.16 9.58 3.46
CA ASP A 114 -5.18 8.87 4.74
C ASP A 114 -4.90 7.37 4.59
N GLY A 115 -4.37 6.96 3.43
CA GLY A 115 -4.34 5.54 3.04
C GLY A 115 -5.69 5.04 2.52
N LEU A 116 -5.71 3.79 2.05
CA LEU A 116 -6.93 3.10 1.61
C LEU A 116 -7.19 1.85 2.45
N ILE A 117 -8.34 1.80 3.11
CA ILE A 117 -8.81 0.60 3.81
C ILE A 117 -10.02 -0.02 3.11
N ILE A 118 -10.06 -1.35 3.02
CA ILE A 118 -11.21 -2.11 2.51
C ILE A 118 -11.61 -3.18 3.53
N HIS A 119 -12.90 -3.25 3.86
CA HIS A 119 -13.41 -4.31 4.72
C HIS A 119 -13.53 -5.62 3.92
N LEU A 120 -12.87 -6.66 4.41
CA LEU A 120 -12.75 -7.99 3.81
C LEU A 120 -12.20 -7.94 2.38
N ALA A 121 -12.82 -8.69 1.47
CA ALA A 121 -12.42 -8.78 0.07
C ALA A 121 -12.94 -7.57 -0.74
N VAL A 122 -12.31 -7.34 -1.89
CA VAL A 122 -12.80 -6.44 -2.94
C VAL A 122 -13.87 -7.19 -3.75
N ASP A 123 -15.08 -7.32 -3.19
CA ASP A 123 -16.16 -8.19 -3.68
C ASP A 123 -17.34 -7.44 -4.31
N ASP A 124 -17.23 -6.13 -4.46
CA ASP A 124 -18.23 -5.27 -5.10
C ASP A 124 -17.58 -4.15 -5.95
N ASP A 125 -18.36 -3.59 -6.87
CA ASP A 125 -17.89 -2.56 -7.81
C ASP A 125 -17.44 -1.26 -7.12
N GLU A 126 -18.01 -0.92 -5.96
CA GLU A 126 -17.63 0.27 -5.20
C GLU A 126 -16.21 0.11 -4.63
N LYS A 127 -15.90 -1.06 -4.06
CA LYS A 127 -14.55 -1.37 -3.56
C LYS A 127 -13.54 -1.46 -4.70
N VAL A 128 -13.93 -2.02 -5.85
CA VAL A 128 -13.08 -2.05 -7.06
C VAL A 128 -12.74 -0.63 -7.49
N GLU A 129 -13.73 0.25 -7.60
CA GLU A 129 -13.49 1.62 -8.04
C GLU A 129 -12.69 2.43 -7.02
N LYS A 130 -12.90 2.24 -5.71
CA LYS A 130 -12.04 2.85 -4.66
C LYS A 130 -10.58 2.46 -4.82
N CYS A 131 -10.28 1.19 -5.09
CA CYS A 131 -8.91 0.74 -5.32
C CYS A 131 -8.33 1.39 -6.58
N LYS A 132 -9.08 1.40 -7.68
CA LYS A 132 -8.64 2.01 -8.94
C LYS A 132 -8.40 3.51 -8.80
N GLU A 133 -9.30 4.23 -8.14
CA GLU A 133 -9.16 5.66 -7.92
C GLU A 133 -7.93 5.96 -7.07
N TYR A 134 -7.69 5.19 -6.01
CA TYR A 134 -6.49 5.36 -5.20
C TYR A 134 -5.21 5.15 -6.02
N GLY A 135 -5.19 4.16 -6.93
CA GLY A 135 -4.11 3.97 -7.88
C GLY A 135 -3.85 5.19 -8.78
N ARG A 136 -4.90 5.84 -9.27
CA ARG A 136 -4.78 7.07 -10.07
C ARG A 136 -4.19 8.21 -9.22
N VAL A 137 -4.72 8.42 -8.02
CA VAL A 137 -4.26 9.46 -7.09
C VAL A 137 -2.79 9.30 -6.70
N ILE A 138 -2.28 8.08 -6.57
CA ILE A 138 -0.86 7.84 -6.25
C ILE A 138 0.07 8.39 -7.33
N VAL A 139 -0.32 8.32 -8.62
CA VAL A 139 0.58 8.60 -9.75
C VAL A 139 0.35 9.94 -10.45
N GLY A 140 -0.64 10.73 -10.01
CA GLY A 140 -0.93 12.05 -10.59
C GLY A 140 -2.18 12.72 -10.02
#